data_AF-A0A3D4NTQ0-F1
#
_entry.id   AF-A0A3D4NTQ0-F1
#
_cell.length_a   1.000
_cell.length_b   1.000
_cell.length_c   1.000
_cell.angle_alpha   90.00
_cell.angle_beta   90.00
_cell.angle_gamma   90.00
#
_symmetry.space_group_name_H-M   'P 1'
#
loop_
_entity.id
_entity.type
_entity.pdbx_description
1 polymer ?
#
loop_
_entity_poly.entity_id
_entity_poly.type
_entity_poly.pdbx_seq_one_letter_code
_entity_poly.pdbx_strand_id
1 'polypeptide(L)' 'MLQNIRVVLVNTSHPGNIGGAARAMKNMGLSRLVLVEPRLFPHHEADA' A
#
# COMPACT_ATOMS: atom_id res chain seq x y z
N MET A 1 -1.62 -18.65 6.15
CA MET A 1 -2.17 -18.74 4.77
C MET A 1 -1.87 -17.51 3.93
N LEU A 2 -2.02 -16.27 4.44
CA LEU A 2 -1.99 -15.04 3.62
C LEU A 2 -0.60 -14.49 3.25
N GLN A 3 0.49 -15.02 3.82
CA GLN A 3 1.87 -14.51 3.62
C GLN A 3 2.37 -14.60 2.16
N ASN A 4 1.72 -15.40 1.31
CA ASN A 4 2.07 -15.54 -0.10
C ASN A 4 1.32 -14.57 -1.03
N ILE A 5 0.40 -13.76 -0.49
CA ILE A 5 -0.34 -12.76 -1.25
C ILE A 5 0.45 -11.45 -1.25
N ARG A 6 0.62 -10.86 -2.44
CA ARG A 6 1.19 -9.52 -2.64
C ARG A 6 0.09 -8.59 -3.16
N VAL A 7 -0.07 -7.45 -2.51
CA VAL A 7 -0.92 -6.36 -3.01
C VAL A 7 -0.01 -5.40 -3.75
N VAL A 8 -0.26 -5.20 -5.04
CA VAL A 8 0.57 -4.37 -5.91
C VAL A 8 -0.22 -3.14 -6.32
N LEU A 9 0.24 -1.95 -5.91
CA LEU A 9 -0.32 -0.68 -6.36
C LEU A 9 0.58 -0.09 -7.44
N VAL A 10 -0.01 0.14 -8.62
CA VAL A 10 0.71 0.65 -9.80
C VAL A 10 0.28 2.09 -10.05
N ASN A 11 1.23 2.99 -10.28
CA ASN A 11 0.98 4.38 -10.65
C ASN A 11 0.05 5.13 -9.68
N THR A 12 0.16 4.86 -8.38
CA THR A 12 -0.68 5.50 -7.37
C THR A 12 -0.50 7.02 -7.40
N SER A 13 -1.58 7.73 -7.69
CA SER A 13 -1.56 9.19 -7.86
C SER A 13 -1.56 9.96 -6.55
N HIS A 14 -2.36 9.53 -5.58
CA HIS A 14 -2.51 10.19 -4.27
C HIS A 14 -1.83 9.36 -3.18
N PRO A 15 -0.82 9.89 -2.48
CA PRO A 15 -0.09 9.15 -1.44
C PRO A 15 -0.99 8.65 -0.31
N GLY A 16 -2.07 9.37 0.05
CA GLY A 16 -3.09 8.91 1.01
C GLY A 16 -3.68 7.53 0.72
N ASN A 17 -3.77 7.14 -0.55
CA ASN A 17 -4.28 5.81 -0.92
C ASN A 17 -3.30 4.69 -0.57
N ILE A 18 -2.00 4.97 -0.47
CA ILE A 18 -0.99 4.00 -0.04
C ILE A 18 -1.21 3.66 1.44
N GLY A 19 -1.37 4.69 2.29
CA GLY A 19 -1.67 4.53 3.70
C GLY A 19 -3.02 3.84 3.94
N GLY A 20 -4.06 4.26 3.21
CA GLY A 20 -5.37 3.63 3.24
C GLY A 20 -5.34 2.14 2.85
N ALA A 21 -4.60 1.78 1.80
CA ALA A 21 -4.42 0.40 1.39
C ALA A 21 -3.67 -0.41 2.43
N ALA A 22 -2.57 0.12 2.98
CA ALA A 22 -1.81 -0.54 4.05
C ALA A 22 -2.67 -0.79 5.30
N ARG A 23 -3.52 0.17 5.69
CA ARG A 23 -4.45 0.02 6.82
C ARG A 23 -5.50 -1.06 6.55
N ALA A 24 -6.08 -1.08 5.36
CA ALA A 24 -7.02 -2.13 4.95
C ALA A 24 -6.35 -3.51 4.96
N MET A 25 -5.13 -3.61 4.42
CA MET A 25 -4.34 -4.85 4.42
C MET A 25 -4.11 -5.37 5.84
N LYS A 26 -3.72 -4.50 6.78
CA LYS A 26 -3.51 -4.85 8.19
C LYS A 26 -4.76 -5.47 8.81
N ASN A 27 -5.91 -4.84 8.62
CA ASN A 27 -7.19 -5.36 9.13
C ASN A 27 -7.56 -6.73 8.52
N MET A 28 -7.06 -7.03 7.31
CA MET A 28 -7.31 -8.28 6.60
C MET A 28 -6.20 -9.33 6.78
N GLY A 29 -5.18 -9.07 7.61
CA GLY A 29 -4.06 -9.99 7.84
C GLY A 29 -3.10 -10.12 6.65
N LEU A 30 -3.09 -9.14 5.74
CA LEU A 30 -2.16 -9.04 4.62
C LEU A 30 -0.96 -8.16 5.01
N SER A 31 0.23 -8.53 4.56
CA SER A 31 1.49 -7.92 5.04
C SER A 31 2.44 -7.46 3.92
N ARG A 32 2.17 -7.79 2.65
CA ARG A 32 3.11 -7.57 1.54
C ARG A 32 2.57 -6.57 0.53
N LEU A 33 2.81 -5.29 0.79
CA LEU A 33 2.49 -4.19 -0.13
C LEU A 33 3.68 -3.91 -1.03
N VAL A 34 3.44 -3.82 -2.34
CA VAL A 34 4.44 -3.44 -3.35
C VAL A 34 3.92 -2.23 -4.10
N LEU A 35 4.78 -1.22 -4.28
CA LEU A 35 4.49 -0.03 -5.06
C LEU A 35 5.29 -0.08 -6.36
N VAL A 36 4.63 0.18 -7.48
CA VAL A 36 5.25 0.27 -8.81
C VAL A 36 4.98 1.65 -9.36
N GLU A 37 6.05 2.42 -9.58
CA GLU A 37 6.01 3.79 -10.10
C GLU A 37 4.96 4.68 -9.40
N PRO A 38 4.88 4.72 -8.05
CA PRO A 38 4.00 5.67 -7.39
C PRO A 38 4.40 7.11 -7.76
N ARG A 39 3.41 7.98 -8.01
CA ARG A 39 3.71 9.35 -8.44
C ARG A 39 4.40 10.18 -7.35
N LEU A 40 4.06 9.90 -6.09
CA LEU A 40 4.55 10.60 -4.91
C LEU A 40 4.76 9.59 -3.77
N PHE A 41 6.00 9.13 -3.60
CA PHE A 41 6.42 8.28 -2.48
C PHE A 41 7.95 8.33 -2.32
N PRO A 42 8.51 8.44 -1.10
CA PRO A 42 7.83 8.53 0.20
C PRO A 42 7.09 9.88 0.38
N HIS A 43 6.01 9.88 1.16
CA HIS A 43 5.21 11.07 1.46
C HIS A 43 4.45 10.91 2.78
N HIS A 44 4.31 11.97 3.58
CA HIS A 44 3.69 11.90 4.92
C HIS A 44 2.23 11.40 4.90
N GLU A 45 1.45 11.73 3.87
CA GLU A 45 0.09 11.21 3.73
C GLU A 45 0.03 9.68 3.49
N ALA A 46 1.14 9.04 3.11
CA ALA A 46 1.19 7.60 2.92
C ALA A 46 1.37 6.82 4.25
N ASP A 47 1.55 7.51 5.37
CA ASP A 47 1.70 6.90 6.69
C ASP A 47 0.35 6.30 7.16
N ALA A 48 0.38 5.03 7.61
CA ALA A 48 -0.82 4.20 7.86
C ALA A 48 -1.11 3.92 9.32
#